data_AF-A0A1G1H7S7-F1
#
_entry.id   AF-A0A1G1H7S7-F1
#
_cell.length_a   1.000
_cell.length_b   1.000
_cell.length_c   1.000
_cell.angle_alpha   90.00
_cell.angle_beta   90.00
_cell.angle_gamma   90.00
#
_symmetry.space_group_name_H-M   'P 1'
#
loop_
_entity.id
_entity.type
_entity.pdbx_description
1 polymer ?
#
loop_
_entity_poly.entity_id
_entity_poly.type
_entity_poly.pdbx_seq_one_letter_code
_entity_poly.pdbx_strand_id
1 'polypeptide(L)'
;MRRPKDIRLTVSIFIIIVLGLFLPKMSIAGPLEPSEPPGPTMHTLDELYNKPLWNMLDKVFADWPANPRFAVCDNGTPETSDDMVLDKETGLVWERDPSAKTSYETLPLDWALLVCNQMEWYSSLGRPDGWRLPTLQELASLIDRTHYYPVLPSGHPFLNVNMEDYY
;
A
#
# COMPACT_ATOMS: atom_id res chain seq x y z
N MET A 1 -33.18 55.52 -15.33
CA MET A 1 -33.69 54.78 -16.51
C MET A 1 -32.55 53.97 -17.13
N ARG A 2 -32.43 52.68 -16.81
CA ARG A 2 -31.48 51.77 -17.50
C ARG A 2 -32.04 51.49 -18.91
N ARG A 3 -31.21 51.62 -19.95
CA ARG A 3 -31.69 51.55 -21.34
C ARG A 3 -31.99 50.09 -21.71
N PRO A 4 -33.01 49.80 -22.52
CA PRO A 4 -33.43 48.43 -22.86
C PRO A 4 -32.35 47.60 -23.57
N LYS A 5 -31.26 48.22 -24.03
CA LYS A 5 -30.09 47.56 -24.63
C LYS A 5 -29.22 46.82 -23.59
N ASP A 6 -29.15 47.32 -22.36
CA ASP A 6 -28.30 46.77 -21.29
C ASP A 6 -28.88 45.44 -20.75
N ILE A 7 -30.20 45.31 -20.76
CA ILE A 7 -30.92 44.10 -20.33
C ILE A 7 -30.73 42.98 -21.35
N ARG A 8 -30.79 43.30 -22.65
CA ARG A 8 -30.57 42.32 -23.73
C ARG A 8 -29.15 41.75 -23.72
N LEU A 9 -28.15 42.60 -23.45
CA LEU A 9 -26.75 42.17 -23.33
C LEU A 9 -26.56 41.22 -22.13
N THR A 10 -27.13 41.57 -20.99
CA THR A 10 -26.99 40.80 -19.74
C THR A 10 -27.64 39.42 -19.85
N VAL A 11 -28.84 39.33 -20.45
CA VAL A 11 -29.54 38.05 -20.66
C VAL A 11 -28.75 37.15 -21.62
N SER A 12 -28.16 37.73 -22.67
CA SER A 12 -27.39 36.96 -23.64
C SER A 12 -26.09 36.39 -23.05
N ILE A 13 -25.40 37.16 -22.20
CA ILE A 13 -24.22 36.70 -21.47
C ILE A 13 -24.59 35.57 -20.51
N PHE A 14 -25.71 35.71 -19.78
CA PHE A 14 -26.17 34.69 -18.85
C PHE A 14 -26.54 33.37 -19.54
N ILE A 15 -27.18 33.43 -20.70
CA ILE A 15 -27.51 32.24 -21.52
C ILE A 15 -26.23 31.53 -22.00
N ILE A 16 -25.20 32.26 -22.43
CA ILE A 16 -23.92 31.66 -22.86
C ILE A 16 -23.21 30.97 -21.70
N ILE A 17 -23.20 31.58 -20.51
CA ILE A 17 -22.58 30.99 -19.32
C ILE A 17 -23.34 29.72 -18.89
N VAL A 18 -24.67 29.76 -18.89
CA VAL A 18 -25.49 28.57 -18.58
C VAL A 18 -25.27 27.46 -19.61
N LEU A 19 -25.22 27.78 -20.91
CA LEU A 19 -24.89 26.81 -21.96
C LEU A 19 -23.48 26.22 -21.78
N GLY A 20 -22.49 27.03 -21.43
CA GLY A 20 -21.13 26.57 -21.17
C GLY A 20 -21.00 25.68 -19.93
N LEU A 21 -21.83 25.92 -18.90
CA LEU A 21 -21.88 25.11 -17.68
C LEU A 21 -22.74 23.83 -17.83
N PHE A 22 -23.65 23.80 -18.81
CA PHE A 22 -24.54 22.66 -19.11
C PHE A 22 -24.11 21.81 -20.31
N LEU A 23 -23.05 22.16 -21.03
CA LEU A 23 -22.44 21.22 -21.98
C LEU A 23 -21.87 20.05 -21.16
N PRO A 24 -22.38 18.83 -21.34
CA PRO A 24 -21.87 17.68 -20.62
C PRO A 24 -20.38 17.54 -20.94
N LYS A 25 -19.59 17.21 -19.93
CA LYS A 25 -18.23 16.69 -20.09
C LYS A 25 -18.32 15.42 -20.94
N MET A 26 -18.36 15.57 -22.26
CA MET A 26 -18.36 14.46 -23.19
C MET A 26 -16.95 13.90 -23.17
N SER A 27 -16.75 12.88 -22.34
CA SER A 27 -15.57 12.03 -22.41
C SER A 27 -15.67 11.27 -23.74
N ILE A 28 -14.76 11.55 -24.66
CA ILE A 28 -14.58 10.71 -25.85
C ILE A 28 -13.92 9.43 -25.34
N ALA A 29 -14.66 8.32 -25.39
CA ALA A 29 -14.02 7.02 -25.29
C ALA A 29 -13.13 6.85 -26.53
N GLY A 30 -11.88 6.46 -26.30
CA GLY A 30 -10.98 6.07 -27.39
C GLY A 30 -11.59 4.94 -28.24
N PRO A 31 -11.11 4.75 -29.47
CA PRO A 31 -11.59 3.68 -30.34
C PRO A 31 -11.55 2.32 -29.62
N LEU A 32 -12.62 1.53 -29.77
CA LEU A 32 -12.77 0.20 -29.15
C LEU A 32 -11.79 -0.85 -29.70
N GLU A 33 -11.05 -0.48 -30.74
CA GLU A 33 -10.06 -1.31 -31.41
C GLU A 33 -8.72 -0.57 -31.36
N PRO A 34 -7.74 -1.04 -30.57
CA PRO A 34 -6.40 -0.48 -30.61
C PRO A 34 -5.79 -0.74 -31.99
N SER A 35 -5.34 0.31 -32.67
CA SER A 35 -4.71 0.24 -34.00
C SER A 35 -3.32 -0.42 -33.96
N GLU A 36 -2.80 -0.74 -32.79
CA GLU A 36 -1.47 -1.29 -32.59
C GLU A 36 -1.56 -2.74 -32.11
N PRO A 37 -0.70 -3.65 -32.62
CA PRO A 37 -0.59 -4.99 -32.07
C PRO A 37 -0.29 -4.90 -30.57
N PRO A 38 -0.84 -5.81 -29.74
CA PRO A 38 -0.63 -5.75 -28.30
C PRO A 38 0.86 -5.72 -28.01
N GLY A 39 1.29 -4.66 -27.30
CA GLY A 39 2.65 -4.57 -26.80
C GLY A 39 2.99 -5.79 -25.94
N PRO A 40 4.27 -6.16 -25.80
CA PRO A 40 4.66 -7.33 -25.02
C PRO A 40 4.12 -7.20 -23.59
N THR A 41 3.20 -8.09 -23.21
CA THR A 41 2.64 -8.23 -21.85
C THR A 41 3.62 -8.89 -20.88
N MET A 42 4.92 -8.84 -21.15
CA MET A 42 5.94 -9.64 -20.49
C MET A 42 6.39 -9.00 -19.18
N HIS A 43 5.55 -9.08 -18.15
CA HIS A 43 6.09 -9.10 -16.79
C HIS A 43 6.72 -10.48 -16.57
N THR A 44 7.95 -10.51 -16.07
CA THR A 44 8.61 -11.79 -15.77
C THR A 44 7.89 -12.48 -14.61
N LEU A 45 7.93 -13.81 -14.53
CA LEU A 45 7.34 -14.53 -13.38
C LEU A 45 7.95 -14.03 -12.07
N ASP A 46 9.24 -13.70 -12.06
CA ASP A 46 9.91 -13.10 -10.91
C ASP A 46 9.29 -11.74 -10.54
N GLU A 47 8.94 -10.93 -11.54
CA GLU A 47 8.27 -9.66 -11.32
C GLU A 47 6.83 -9.81 -10.78
N LEU A 48 6.15 -10.90 -11.14
CA LEU A 48 4.81 -11.23 -10.63
C LEU A 48 4.85 -11.85 -9.23
N TYR A 49 5.85 -12.69 -8.94
CA TYR A 49 6.02 -13.31 -7.62
C TYR A 49 6.58 -12.34 -6.57
N ASN A 50 7.40 -11.37 -6.99
CA ASN A 50 7.99 -10.38 -6.07
C ASN A 50 7.14 -9.12 -5.87
N LYS A 51 6.02 -8.97 -6.60
CA LYS A 51 5.06 -7.86 -6.40
C LYS A 51 3.83 -8.39 -5.65
N PRO A 52 3.55 -7.92 -4.42
CA PRO A 52 2.32 -8.28 -3.74
C PRO A 52 1.13 -7.82 -4.59
N LEU A 53 0.33 -8.80 -5.00
CA LEU A 53 -0.86 -8.59 -5.80
C LEU A 53 -1.87 -7.75 -4.99
N TRP A 54 -2.58 -6.87 -5.70
CA TRP A 54 -3.54 -5.83 -5.25
C TRP A 54 -2.94 -4.67 -4.39
N ASN A 55 -3.05 -3.44 -4.94
CA ASN A 55 -2.75 -2.13 -4.33
C ASN A 55 -1.28 -1.75 -4.01
N MET A 56 -0.28 -2.57 -4.33
CA MET A 56 1.14 -2.25 -4.09
C MET A 56 1.97 -1.96 -5.37
N LEU A 57 1.32 -1.64 -6.50
CA LEU A 57 2.02 -1.55 -7.80
C LEU A 57 3.08 -0.43 -7.87
N ASP A 58 3.00 0.56 -7.00
CA ASP A 58 3.95 1.66 -6.84
C ASP A 58 5.13 1.33 -5.91
N LYS A 59 5.04 0.23 -5.15
CA LYS A 59 6.09 -0.21 -4.23
C LYS A 59 7.06 -1.18 -4.89
N VAL A 60 8.35 -1.00 -4.60
CA VAL A 60 9.42 -1.84 -5.12
C VAL A 60 10.02 -2.63 -3.96
N PHE A 61 9.87 -3.94 -4.02
CA PHE A 61 10.50 -4.87 -3.08
C PHE A 61 11.82 -5.35 -3.66
N ALA A 62 12.91 -5.16 -2.92
CA ALA A 62 14.24 -5.63 -3.26
C ALA A 62 14.55 -6.91 -2.48
N ASP A 63 15.16 -7.90 -3.15
CA ASP A 63 15.52 -9.16 -2.53
C ASP A 63 16.44 -8.96 -1.32
N TRP A 64 16.15 -9.69 -0.23
CA TRP A 64 16.96 -9.63 0.97
C TRP A 64 18.17 -10.57 0.85
N PRO A 65 19.42 -10.06 0.94
CA PRO A 65 20.60 -10.85 0.61
C PRO A 65 20.89 -11.97 1.61
N ALA A 66 20.49 -11.81 2.88
CA ALA A 66 20.76 -12.79 3.93
C ALA A 66 19.75 -13.94 3.94
N ASN A 67 18.59 -13.79 3.31
CA ASN A 67 17.58 -14.83 3.22
C ASN A 67 16.69 -14.66 1.98
N PRO A 68 16.75 -15.59 1.01
CA PRO A 68 16.05 -15.45 -0.28
C PRO A 68 14.52 -15.48 -0.17
N ARG A 69 13.99 -15.97 0.96
CA ARG A 69 12.54 -15.98 1.26
C ARG A 69 11.97 -14.57 1.32
N PHE A 70 12.76 -13.59 1.73
CA PHE A 70 12.26 -12.25 1.99
C PHE A 70 12.69 -11.25 0.92
N ALA A 71 11.86 -10.24 0.73
CA ALA A 71 12.21 -9.01 0.04
C ALA A 71 11.75 -7.81 0.89
N VAL A 72 12.46 -6.69 0.80
CA VAL A 72 12.19 -5.49 1.60
C VAL A 72 11.83 -4.35 0.67
N CYS A 73 10.75 -3.64 0.99
CA CYS A 73 10.45 -2.34 0.43
C CYS A 73 10.90 -1.28 1.44
N ASP A 74 11.99 -0.59 1.10
CA ASP A 74 12.46 0.61 1.78
C ASP A 74 11.76 1.81 1.14
N ASN A 75 11.03 2.58 1.94
CA ASN A 75 10.26 3.72 1.45
C ASN A 75 11.13 4.99 1.28
N GLY A 76 12.44 4.88 1.51
CA GLY A 76 13.43 5.94 1.36
C GLY A 76 13.41 6.96 2.49
N THR A 77 12.78 6.63 3.63
CA THR A 77 12.77 7.50 4.80
C THR A 77 13.91 7.13 5.75
N PRO A 78 14.36 8.07 6.61
CA PRO A 78 15.38 7.76 7.61
C PRO A 78 14.92 6.76 8.67
N GLU A 79 13.62 6.54 8.78
CA GLU A 79 13.01 5.66 9.77
C GLU A 79 12.65 4.32 9.13
N THR A 80 12.84 3.21 9.85
CA THR A 80 12.43 1.88 9.39
C THR A 80 10.95 1.58 9.70
N SER A 81 10.22 2.59 10.18
CA SER A 81 8.83 2.50 10.66
C SER A 81 7.81 2.35 9.52
N ASP A 82 8.19 2.71 8.29
CA ASP A 82 7.39 2.57 7.08
C ASP A 82 7.86 1.44 6.15
N ASP A 83 8.99 0.81 6.46
CA ASP A 83 9.51 -0.35 5.75
C ASP A 83 8.58 -1.57 5.82
N MET A 84 8.56 -2.32 4.73
CA MET A 84 7.75 -3.53 4.56
C MET A 84 8.60 -4.72 4.19
N VAL A 85 8.23 -5.90 4.68
CA VAL A 85 8.87 -7.17 4.36
C VAL A 85 7.87 -8.05 3.62
N LEU A 86 8.16 -8.38 2.37
CA LEU A 86 7.44 -9.40 1.62
C LEU A 86 8.01 -10.77 1.98
N ASP A 87 7.14 -11.68 2.42
CA ASP A 87 7.43 -13.10 2.51
C ASP A 87 6.99 -13.80 1.22
N LYS A 88 7.95 -14.23 0.40
CA LYS A 88 7.68 -14.83 -0.91
C LYS A 88 7.06 -16.23 -0.83
N GLU A 89 7.21 -16.93 0.29
CA GLU A 89 6.61 -18.26 0.46
C GLU A 89 5.10 -18.17 0.68
N THR A 90 4.64 -17.12 1.37
CA THR A 90 3.22 -16.93 1.71
C THR A 90 2.54 -15.85 0.87
N GLY A 91 3.31 -14.97 0.23
CA GLY A 91 2.83 -13.77 -0.45
C GLY A 91 2.34 -12.68 0.51
N LEU A 92 2.57 -12.83 1.81
CA LEU A 92 2.16 -11.86 2.82
C LEU A 92 3.19 -10.74 2.96
N VAL A 93 2.70 -9.54 3.21
CA VAL A 93 3.53 -8.37 3.52
C VAL A 93 3.40 -8.07 5.00
N TRP A 94 4.56 -7.91 5.63
CA TRP A 94 4.72 -7.72 7.06
C TRP A 94 5.35 -6.37 7.34
N GLU A 95 5.13 -5.87 8.55
CA GLU A 95 5.84 -4.71 9.05
C GLU A 95 7.28 -5.09 9.42
N ARG A 96 8.26 -4.29 8.98
CA ARG A 96 9.67 -4.59 9.24
C ARG A 96 10.06 -4.33 10.70
N ASP A 97 9.54 -3.26 11.29
CA ASP A 97 9.80 -2.84 12.66
C ASP A 97 8.48 -2.59 13.42
N PRO A 98 7.89 -3.61 14.05
CA PRO A 98 6.64 -3.48 14.79
C PRO A 98 6.78 -2.62 16.06
N SER A 99 7.99 -2.49 16.60
CA SER A 99 8.25 -1.70 17.82
C SER A 99 8.26 -0.19 17.55
N ALA A 100 8.54 0.24 16.32
CA ALA A 100 8.64 1.65 15.96
C ALA A 100 7.35 2.45 16.20
N LYS A 101 6.20 1.77 16.32
CA LYS A 101 4.88 2.41 16.44
C LYS A 101 4.34 2.50 17.85
N THR A 102 4.99 1.83 18.79
CA THR A 102 4.50 1.72 20.16
C THR A 102 5.69 1.75 21.11
N SER A 103 5.66 2.67 22.07
CA SER A 103 6.65 2.69 23.16
C SER A 103 6.53 1.48 24.10
N TYR A 104 5.52 0.63 23.89
CA TYR A 104 5.29 -0.60 24.62
C TYR A 104 5.87 -1.77 23.85
N GLU A 105 6.68 -2.57 24.52
CA GLU A 105 7.25 -3.81 23.97
C GLU A 105 6.17 -4.88 23.73
N THR A 106 5.08 -4.82 24.49
CA THR A 106 3.91 -5.70 24.35
C THR A 106 2.62 -4.87 24.38
N LEU A 107 1.73 -5.10 23.42
CA LEU A 107 0.39 -4.51 23.38
C LEU A 107 -0.69 -5.53 23.77
N PRO A 108 -1.71 -5.14 24.55
CA PRO A 108 -2.90 -5.95 24.74
C PRO A 108 -3.57 -6.28 23.40
N LEU A 109 -4.14 -7.47 23.27
CA LEU A 109 -4.75 -7.95 22.02
C LEU A 109 -5.81 -6.98 21.45
N ASP A 110 -6.65 -6.41 22.32
CA ASP A 110 -7.67 -5.44 21.92
C ASP A 110 -7.06 -4.18 21.31
N TRP A 111 -5.92 -3.74 21.84
CA TRP A 111 -5.19 -2.57 21.32
C TRP A 111 -4.45 -2.91 20.04
N ALA A 112 -3.84 -4.10 19.95
CA ALA A 112 -3.21 -4.59 18.73
C ALA A 112 -4.23 -4.68 17.58
N LEU A 113 -5.44 -5.16 17.86
CA LEU A 113 -6.53 -5.21 16.89
C LEU A 113 -6.90 -3.80 16.38
N LEU A 114 -7.02 -2.82 17.27
CA LEU A 114 -7.31 -1.43 16.91
C LEU A 114 -6.18 -0.81 16.10
N VAL A 115 -4.92 -0.99 16.52
CA VAL A 115 -3.74 -0.47 15.83
C VAL A 115 -3.65 -1.05 14.43
N CYS A 116 -3.74 -2.38 14.27
CA CYS A 116 -3.56 -3.02 12.98
C CYS A 116 -4.74 -2.84 12.01
N ASN A 117 -5.98 -2.75 12.52
CA ASN A 117 -7.17 -2.71 11.66
C ASN A 117 -7.72 -1.30 11.39
N GLN A 118 -7.33 -0.29 12.17
CA GLN A 118 -8.11 0.95 12.27
C GLN A 118 -7.31 2.23 12.06
N MET A 119 -6.01 2.12 11.74
CA MET A 119 -5.16 3.29 11.63
C MET A 119 -5.08 3.82 10.20
N GLU A 120 -5.77 4.95 9.96
CA GLU A 120 -5.53 5.87 8.82
C GLU A 120 -4.05 6.27 8.70
N TRP A 121 -3.29 6.18 9.80
CA TRP A 121 -1.85 6.39 9.85
C TRP A 121 -1.07 5.47 8.90
N TYR A 122 -1.47 4.20 8.69
CA TYR A 122 -0.78 3.33 7.74
C TYR A 122 -0.89 3.87 6.31
N SER A 123 -2.06 4.40 5.92
CA SER A 123 -2.24 5.08 4.65
C SER A 123 -1.36 6.34 4.54
N SER A 124 -1.16 7.08 5.64
CA SER A 124 -0.29 8.27 5.67
C SER A 124 1.20 7.96 5.50
N LEU A 125 1.63 6.74 5.88
CA LEU A 125 2.98 6.21 5.62
C LEU A 125 3.12 5.65 4.19
N GLY A 126 2.12 5.85 3.34
CA GLY A 126 2.10 5.30 1.99
C GLY A 126 2.05 3.78 1.99
N ARG A 127 1.55 3.15 3.06
CA ARG A 127 1.38 1.70 3.10
C ARG A 127 0.03 1.34 2.43
N PRO A 128 -0.01 0.26 1.64
CA PRO A 128 -1.21 -0.09 0.89
C PRO A 128 -2.37 -0.52 1.78
N ASP A 129 -3.61 -0.32 1.33
CA ASP A 129 -4.80 -0.76 2.05
C ASP A 129 -4.79 -2.28 2.28
N GLY A 130 -5.36 -2.73 3.39
CA GLY A 130 -5.49 -4.17 3.72
C GLY A 130 -4.63 -4.65 4.88
N TRP A 131 -3.93 -3.74 5.57
CA TRP A 131 -3.31 -4.05 6.86
C TRP A 131 -4.35 -4.55 7.85
N ARG A 132 -3.99 -5.62 8.54
CA ARG A 132 -4.79 -6.23 9.59
C ARG A 132 -3.90 -6.95 10.57
N LEU A 133 -4.47 -7.29 11.71
CA LEU A 133 -3.81 -8.21 12.63
C LEU A 133 -3.64 -9.59 11.95
N PRO A 134 -2.43 -10.18 11.97
CA PRO A 134 -2.21 -11.52 11.42
C PRO A 134 -2.95 -12.56 12.24
N THR A 135 -3.38 -13.63 11.58
CA THR A 135 -3.89 -14.81 12.27
C THR A 135 -2.76 -15.60 12.91
N LEU A 136 -3.08 -16.48 13.86
CA LEU A 136 -2.08 -17.34 14.49
C LEU A 136 -1.35 -18.22 13.47
N GLN A 137 -2.05 -18.71 12.44
CA GLN A 137 -1.48 -19.56 11.40
C GLN A 137 -0.48 -18.78 10.52
N GLU A 138 -0.80 -17.53 10.19
CA GLU A 138 0.08 -16.67 9.39
C GLU A 138 1.32 -16.30 10.19
N LEU A 139 1.16 -15.94 11.47
CA LEU A 139 2.30 -15.69 12.35
C LEU A 139 3.18 -16.94 12.48
N ALA A 140 2.55 -18.11 12.68
CA ALA A 140 3.25 -19.38 12.76
C ALA A 140 4.01 -19.75 11.48
N SER A 141 3.63 -19.22 10.32
CA SER A 141 4.35 -19.44 9.06
C SER A 141 5.73 -18.77 9.03
N LEU A 142 5.91 -17.69 9.80
CA LEU A 142 7.20 -17.02 9.98
C LEU A 142 8.08 -17.73 11.01
N ILE A 143 7.53 -18.66 11.80
CA ILE A 143 8.25 -19.29 12.90
C ILE A 143 9.11 -20.43 12.38
N ASP A 144 10.43 -20.31 12.57
CA ASP A 144 11.37 -21.41 12.34
C ASP A 144 11.82 -22.00 13.68
N ARG A 145 11.23 -23.15 14.04
CA ARG A 145 11.46 -23.86 15.31
C ARG A 145 12.86 -24.46 15.45
N THR A 146 13.69 -24.39 14.41
CA THR A 146 15.10 -24.80 14.51
C THR A 146 15.97 -23.73 15.18
N HIS A 147 15.44 -22.51 15.33
CA HIS A 147 16.09 -21.39 16.01
C HIS A 147 15.38 -21.09 17.34
N TYR A 148 16.16 -20.73 18.37
CA TYR A 148 15.62 -20.50 19.72
C TYR A 148 15.45 -19.01 20.08
N TYR A 149 16.24 -18.10 19.48
CA TYR A 149 16.21 -16.67 19.79
C TYR A 149 16.84 -15.84 18.65
N PRO A 150 16.07 -15.17 17.77
CA PRO A 150 14.62 -15.26 17.57
C PRO A 150 14.19 -16.59 16.91
N VAL A 151 12.95 -17.05 17.17
CA VAL A 151 12.33 -18.19 16.46
C VAL A 151 11.86 -17.78 15.06
N LEU A 152 12.75 -17.17 14.29
CA LEU A 152 12.54 -16.70 12.92
C LEU A 152 13.62 -17.30 12.02
N PRO A 153 13.37 -17.43 10.70
CA PRO A 153 14.36 -17.91 9.75
C PRO A 153 15.67 -17.12 9.86
N SER A 154 16.80 -17.83 9.82
CA SER A 154 18.13 -17.19 9.83
C SER A 154 18.23 -16.12 8.73
N GLY A 155 18.80 -14.96 9.09
CA GLY A 155 18.97 -13.85 8.16
C GLY A 155 17.69 -13.08 7.82
N HIS A 156 16.64 -13.17 8.64
CA HIS A 156 15.41 -12.39 8.43
C HIS A 156 15.67 -10.86 8.47
N PRO A 157 14.85 -10.06 7.77
CA PRO A 157 14.98 -8.60 7.73
C PRO A 157 14.26 -7.84 8.86
N PHE A 158 13.47 -8.54 9.71
CA PHE A 158 12.72 -7.93 10.81
C PHE A 158 13.64 -7.31 11.87
N LEU A 159 13.21 -6.18 12.40
CA LEU A 159 13.92 -5.39 13.40
C LEU A 159 13.14 -5.40 14.72
N ASN A 160 13.86 -5.27 15.83
CA ASN A 160 13.30 -5.10 17.17
C ASN A 160 12.24 -6.16 17.55
N VAL A 161 12.45 -7.40 17.09
CA VAL A 161 11.60 -8.53 17.45
C VAL A 161 12.00 -9.00 18.85
N ASN A 162 11.36 -8.42 19.88
CA ASN A 162 11.58 -8.86 21.26
C ASN A 162 10.84 -10.18 21.51
N MET A 163 11.53 -11.15 22.10
CA MET A 163 10.99 -12.45 22.49
C MET A 163 11.13 -12.74 24.00
N GLU A 164 11.68 -11.80 24.78
CA GLU A 164 12.00 -11.97 26.20
C GLU A 164 10.74 -12.08 27.08
N ASP A 165 9.60 -11.52 26.66
CA ASP A 165 8.37 -11.43 27.45
C ASP A 165 7.31 -12.51 27.16
N TYR A 166 7.62 -13.55 26.37
CA TYR A 166 6.64 -14.61 26.05
C TYR A 166 6.56 -15.77 27.07
N TYR A 167 7.13 -15.60 28.26
CA TYR A 167 7.19 -16.61 29.33
C TYR A 167 6.42 -16.22 30.59
#